data_AF-A0A8K0TUW0-F1
#
_entry.id   AF-A0A8K0TUW0-F1
#
_cell.length_a   1.000
_cell.length_b   1.000
_cell.length_c   1.000
_cell.angle_alpha   90.00
_cell.angle_beta   90.00
_cell.angle_gamma   90.00
#
_symmetry.space_group_name_H-M   'P 1'
#
loop_
_entity.id
_entity.type
_entity.pdbx_description
1 polymer ?
#
loop_
_entity_poly.entity_id
_entity_poly.type
_entity_poly.pdbx_seq_one_letter_code
_entity_poly.pdbx_strand_id
1 'polypeptide(L)'
;MVRHNSGRNTQRAGSNDQPPPYAEQQILQTPTTGNIPHQINHGSRFYGTVPQTSYSETVLLFQEKKGHSTRSTLLYILLAILATFAICSITMPITWCNDPLDPTVRDRIRKEWDAERRQHEALETRNRAQEIKWKAEEQAHGELTKRWEQERKDHEQYIKERDKREQEEREKLNMFWVDVQGHECTTYGTRTYSARLANVPPNYQRRVEACRTTPLVIHDISYIPITCEDKGSSGIIGHWRVSQNEPDCVSFWDSYKDQGCTSKGSRQRRIEHHLVNLPAGGDWREFAEATPVIFHGLYFPGAQAAFKTWLGAVYGQWEISDGEC
;
A
#
# COMPACT_ATOMS: atom_id res chain seq x y z
N MET A 1 -38.37 -42.93 52.67
CA MET A 1 -37.73 -41.63 52.38
C MET A 1 -37.12 -41.69 50.99
N VAL A 2 -37.80 -41.11 50.01
CA VAL A 2 -37.39 -41.09 48.60
C VAL A 2 -36.60 -39.81 48.35
N ARG A 3 -35.31 -39.93 47.98
CA ARG A 3 -34.48 -38.79 47.58
C ARG A 3 -34.43 -38.72 46.06
N HIS A 4 -35.06 -37.69 45.50
CA HIS A 4 -34.91 -37.29 44.10
C HIS A 4 -33.54 -36.66 43.88
N ASN A 5 -32.75 -37.23 42.96
CA ASN A 5 -31.52 -36.66 42.44
C ASN A 5 -31.87 -35.79 41.21
N SER A 6 -31.73 -34.47 41.33
CA SER A 6 -31.91 -33.53 40.22
C SER A 6 -30.54 -33.21 39.62
N GLY A 7 -30.25 -33.82 38.47
CA GLY A 7 -29.06 -33.52 37.68
C GLY A 7 -29.25 -32.23 36.89
N ARG A 8 -28.48 -31.20 37.21
CA ARG A 8 -28.34 -29.99 36.38
C ARG A 8 -27.26 -30.22 35.34
N ASN A 9 -27.70 -30.35 34.10
CA ASN A 9 -26.85 -30.47 32.92
C ASN A 9 -26.55 -29.05 32.41
N THR A 10 -25.39 -28.49 32.78
CA THR A 10 -24.89 -27.22 32.21
C THR A 10 -24.15 -27.51 30.92
N GLN A 11 -24.82 -27.36 29.78
CA GLN A 11 -24.17 -27.27 28.49
C GLN A 11 -23.41 -25.94 28.39
N ARG A 12 -22.07 -26.04 28.34
CA ARG A 12 -21.18 -24.95 27.94
C ARG A 12 -21.47 -24.62 26.47
N ALA A 13 -22.01 -23.43 26.23
CA ALA A 13 -22.01 -22.82 24.90
C ALA A 13 -20.54 -22.51 24.55
N GLY A 14 -19.98 -23.27 23.60
CA GLY A 14 -18.73 -22.90 22.94
C GLY A 14 -19.03 -21.72 22.01
N SER A 15 -18.50 -20.55 22.33
CA SER A 15 -18.44 -19.42 21.42
C SER A 15 -17.48 -19.79 20.30
N ASN A 16 -18.03 -20.18 19.15
CA ASN A 16 -17.29 -20.14 17.89
C ASN A 16 -17.11 -18.66 17.54
N ASP A 17 -16.00 -18.08 17.99
CA ASP A 17 -15.50 -16.79 17.51
C ASP A 17 -15.01 -16.96 16.06
N GLN A 18 -15.95 -17.06 15.12
CA GLN A 18 -15.64 -16.80 13.73
C GLN A 18 -15.45 -15.28 13.58
N PRO A 19 -14.31 -14.82 13.05
CA PRO A 19 -14.13 -13.41 12.75
C PRO A 19 -15.21 -12.95 11.76
N PRO A 20 -15.67 -11.70 11.84
CA PRO A 20 -16.67 -11.19 10.91
C PRO A 20 -16.12 -11.26 9.47
N PRO A 21 -16.99 -11.53 8.47
CA PRO A 21 -16.62 -11.87 7.09
C PRO A 21 -15.85 -10.79 6.30
N TYR A 22 -15.51 -9.66 6.92
CA TYR A 22 -14.73 -8.58 6.31
C TYR A 22 -13.26 -8.52 6.75
N ALA A 23 -12.80 -9.42 7.62
CA ALA A 23 -11.40 -9.43 8.09
C ALA A 23 -10.37 -9.83 7.02
N GLU A 24 -10.80 -10.38 5.87
CA GLU A 24 -9.90 -11.03 4.91
C GLU A 24 -9.58 -10.23 3.63
N GLN A 25 -10.09 -8.99 3.48
CA GLN A 25 -9.94 -8.22 2.22
C GLN A 25 -8.94 -7.07 2.23
N GLN A 26 -8.03 -6.96 3.21
CA GLN A 26 -7.03 -5.86 3.24
C GLN A 26 -5.57 -6.28 3.33
N ILE A 27 -5.21 -7.48 2.85
CA ILE A 27 -3.80 -7.85 2.67
C ILE A 27 -3.54 -8.20 1.20
N LEU A 28 -3.52 -7.17 0.34
CA LEU A 28 -2.73 -7.23 -0.89
C LEU A 28 -1.82 -6.01 -0.94
N GLN A 29 -0.53 -6.32 -0.92
CA GLN A 29 0.59 -5.44 -0.67
C GLN A 29 0.85 -4.49 -1.85
N THR A 30 1.01 -3.22 -1.54
CA THR A 30 1.71 -2.23 -2.35
C THR A 30 3.22 -2.57 -2.41
N PRO A 31 3.90 -2.41 -3.55
CA PRO A 31 5.34 -2.59 -3.62
C PRO A 31 6.09 -1.41 -3.00
N THR A 32 6.90 -1.71 -1.98
CA THR A 32 7.83 -0.79 -1.33
C THR A 32 8.94 -0.40 -2.31
N THR A 33 8.96 0.86 -2.74
CA THR A 33 10.10 1.47 -3.44
C THR A 33 10.77 2.50 -2.53
N GLY A 34 12.05 2.24 -2.22
CA GLY A 34 13.13 3.21 -2.15
C GLY A 34 12.97 4.46 -1.28
N ASN A 35 13.62 4.43 -0.11
CA ASN A 35 14.07 5.62 0.61
C ASN A 35 15.01 6.46 -0.27
N ILE A 36 14.69 7.76 -0.44
CA ILE A 36 15.61 8.82 -0.88
C ILE A 36 15.66 9.85 0.26
N PRO A 37 16.84 10.32 0.70
CA PRO A 37 16.95 11.22 1.84
C PRO A 37 16.51 12.65 1.51
N HIS A 38 15.90 13.28 2.51
CA HIS A 38 15.55 14.69 2.60
C HIS A 38 16.75 15.59 2.25
N GLN A 39 16.61 16.42 1.21
CA GLN A 39 17.29 17.71 1.14
C GLN A 39 16.27 18.84 1.32
N ILE A 40 16.61 19.71 2.26
CA ILE A 40 15.94 20.95 2.59
C ILE A 40 16.20 21.92 1.42
N ASN A 41 15.14 22.40 0.76
CA ASN A 41 15.24 23.58 -0.08
C ASN A 41 14.04 24.50 0.12
N HIS A 42 14.36 25.74 0.46
CA HIS A 42 13.42 26.81 0.72
C HIS A 42 12.80 27.33 -0.58
N GLY A 43 11.47 27.50 -0.56
CA GLY A 43 10.81 28.66 -1.14
C GLY A 43 10.44 28.61 -2.63
N SER A 44 9.15 28.42 -2.91
CA SER A 44 8.42 29.26 -3.86
C SER A 44 6.93 28.92 -3.87
N ARG A 45 6.10 29.92 -3.55
CA ARG A 45 4.65 29.93 -3.75
C ARG A 45 4.34 29.68 -5.22
N PHE A 46 3.48 28.71 -5.53
CA PHE A 46 2.66 28.74 -6.75
C PHE A 46 1.26 28.24 -6.45
N TYR A 47 0.29 29.03 -6.91
CA TYR A 47 -1.14 28.84 -6.71
C TYR A 47 -1.66 27.63 -7.47
N GLY A 48 -2.69 26.99 -6.92
CA GLY A 48 -3.35 25.84 -7.51
C GLY A 48 -4.10 26.19 -8.79
N THR A 49 -4.16 25.20 -9.68
CA THR A 49 -5.07 25.19 -10.83
C THR A 49 -5.74 23.84 -10.93
N VAL A 50 -7.06 23.91 -11.03
CA VAL A 50 -8.07 22.87 -11.19
C VAL A 50 -7.84 22.09 -12.51
N PRO A 51 -8.11 20.77 -12.59
CA PRO A 51 -8.05 20.06 -13.85
C PRO A 51 -9.26 20.44 -14.73
N GLN A 52 -9.00 21.09 -15.87
CA GLN A 52 -9.97 21.30 -16.94
C GLN A 52 -10.19 20.00 -17.70
N THR A 53 -11.45 19.58 -17.79
CA THR A 53 -11.94 18.55 -18.69
C THR A 53 -11.81 19.00 -20.14
N SER A 54 -11.21 18.15 -20.97
CA SER A 54 -10.98 18.34 -22.40
C SER A 54 -12.27 18.55 -23.18
N TYR A 55 -12.46 19.75 -23.73
CA TYR A 55 -13.41 20.02 -24.80
C TYR A 55 -12.79 19.62 -26.14
N SER A 56 -13.55 18.89 -26.95
CA SER A 56 -13.20 18.48 -28.30
C SER A 56 -13.17 19.69 -29.24
N GLU A 57 -12.00 19.96 -29.83
CA GLU A 57 -11.81 20.91 -30.93
C GLU A 57 -12.47 20.38 -32.21
N THR A 58 -13.44 21.13 -32.72
CA THR A 58 -13.88 21.03 -34.12
C THR A 58 -12.92 21.81 -35.01
N VAL A 59 -12.21 21.07 -35.87
CA VAL A 59 -11.35 21.55 -36.94
C VAL A 59 -12.13 22.43 -37.92
N LEU A 60 -11.77 23.72 -38.01
CA LEU A 60 -12.23 24.64 -39.05
C LEU A 60 -11.36 24.49 -40.30
N LEU A 61 -11.91 23.84 -41.34
CA LEU A 61 -11.32 23.84 -42.69
C LEU A 61 -11.77 25.09 -43.46
N PHE A 62 -10.80 25.98 -43.72
CA PHE A 62 -10.87 27.01 -44.75
C PHE A 62 -10.90 26.35 -46.14
N GLN A 63 -11.86 26.75 -47.00
CA GLN A 63 -11.75 26.49 -48.44
C GLN A 63 -12.06 27.73 -49.30
N GLU A 64 -11.16 27.91 -50.27
CA GLU A 64 -11.04 28.89 -51.34
C GLU A 64 -12.33 29.25 -52.10
N LYS A 65 -12.53 30.56 -52.34
CA LYS A 65 -13.52 31.09 -53.27
C LYS A 65 -12.98 31.07 -54.71
N LYS A 66 -13.49 30.19 -55.56
CA LYS A 66 -13.37 30.31 -57.03
C LYS A 66 -14.58 31.08 -57.59
N GLY A 67 -14.28 32.16 -58.31
CA GLY A 67 -15.26 33.04 -58.95
C GLY A 67 -16.11 32.29 -59.97
N HIS A 68 -17.41 32.14 -59.67
CA HIS A 68 -18.36 31.45 -60.52
C HIS A 68 -19.08 32.43 -61.44
N SER A 69 -19.04 32.14 -62.74
CA SER A 69 -19.69 32.89 -63.82
C SER A 69 -21.20 33.00 -63.62
N THR A 70 -21.73 34.22 -63.75
CA THR A 70 -23.13 34.63 -63.45
C THR A 70 -24.20 33.93 -64.28
N ARG A 71 -23.83 33.23 -65.36
CA ARG A 71 -24.77 32.39 -66.13
C ARG A 71 -24.99 31.00 -65.54
N SER A 72 -24.03 30.49 -64.76
CA SER A 72 -24.13 29.16 -64.13
C SER A 72 -24.90 29.21 -62.80
N THR A 73 -24.76 30.30 -62.03
CA THR A 73 -25.53 30.51 -60.78
C THR A 73 -27.03 30.53 -61.00
N LEU A 74 -27.51 31.13 -62.10
CA LEU A 74 -28.94 31.12 -62.42
C LEU A 74 -29.47 29.71 -62.69
N LEU A 75 -28.67 28.84 -63.31
CA LEU A 75 -29.07 27.47 -63.63
C LEU A 75 -29.11 26.59 -62.36
N TYR A 76 -28.17 26.79 -61.42
CA TYR A 76 -28.19 26.14 -60.12
C TYR A 76 -29.35 26.61 -59.23
N ILE A 77 -29.67 27.91 -59.24
CA ILE A 77 -30.83 28.43 -58.50
C ILE A 77 -32.12 27.83 -59.06
N LEU A 78 -32.26 27.74 -60.39
CA LEU A 78 -33.46 27.19 -61.03
C LEU A 78 -33.59 25.67 -60.78
N LEU A 79 -32.48 24.91 -60.81
CA LEU A 79 -32.45 23.50 -60.41
C LEU A 79 -32.76 23.31 -58.92
N ALA A 80 -32.27 24.19 -58.04
CA ALA A 80 -32.58 24.14 -56.61
C ALA A 80 -34.06 24.46 -56.33
N ILE A 81 -34.65 25.41 -57.06
CA ILE A 81 -36.09 25.70 -57.00
C ILE A 81 -36.89 24.51 -57.51
N LEU A 82 -36.53 23.90 -58.64
CA LEU A 82 -37.21 22.72 -59.14
C LEU A 82 -37.05 21.51 -58.22
N ALA A 83 -35.88 21.31 -57.62
CA ALA A 83 -35.64 20.26 -56.64
C ALA A 83 -36.42 20.49 -55.35
N THR A 84 -36.51 21.72 -54.85
CA THR A 84 -37.32 22.05 -53.68
C THR A 84 -38.81 21.94 -53.97
N PHE A 85 -39.29 22.31 -55.16
CA PHE A 85 -40.67 22.07 -55.59
C PHE A 85 -40.96 20.58 -55.76
N ALA A 86 -40.05 19.79 -56.32
CA ALA A 86 -40.17 18.33 -56.41
C ALA A 86 -40.19 17.68 -55.01
N ILE A 87 -39.29 18.09 -54.11
CA ILE A 87 -39.24 17.57 -52.74
C ILE A 87 -40.50 18.01 -51.97
N CYS A 88 -40.95 19.25 -52.11
CA CYS A 88 -42.21 19.71 -51.52
C CYS A 88 -43.41 18.97 -52.12
N SER A 89 -43.45 18.72 -53.42
CA SER A 89 -44.57 17.98 -54.03
C SER A 89 -44.57 16.48 -53.71
N ILE A 90 -43.43 15.90 -53.35
CA ILE A 90 -43.34 14.52 -52.84
C ILE A 90 -43.65 14.46 -51.32
N THR A 91 -43.38 15.52 -50.55
CA THR A 91 -43.59 15.53 -49.09
C THR A 91 -44.93 16.14 -48.63
N MET A 92 -45.53 17.03 -49.42
CA MET A 92 -46.84 17.65 -49.14
C MET A 92 -48.07 16.74 -49.27
N PRO A 93 -48.09 15.62 -50.02
CA PRO A 93 -49.24 14.71 -50.01
C PRO A 93 -49.36 13.89 -48.72
N ILE A 94 -48.32 13.83 -47.89
CA ILE A 94 -48.27 12.95 -46.71
C ILE A 94 -48.70 13.69 -45.43
N THR A 95 -48.74 15.03 -45.43
CA THR A 95 -49.10 15.81 -44.23
C THR A 95 -50.49 16.47 -44.28
N TRP A 96 -51.21 16.43 -45.41
CA TRP A 96 -52.48 17.16 -45.62
C TRP A 96 -53.69 16.28 -45.95
N CYS A 97 -53.65 14.96 -45.67
CA CYS A 97 -54.78 14.04 -45.89
C CYS A 97 -55.23 13.31 -44.61
N ASN A 98 -55.01 13.90 -43.44
CA ASN A 98 -55.83 13.58 -42.26
C ASN A 98 -56.69 14.81 -42.04
N ASP A 99 -57.90 14.84 -42.62
CA ASP A 99 -58.88 15.86 -42.25
C ASP A 99 -59.13 15.69 -40.73
N PRO A 100 -58.74 16.65 -39.87
CA PRO A 100 -58.93 16.52 -38.43
C PRO A 100 -60.41 16.45 -38.04
N LEU A 101 -61.32 16.68 -38.99
CA LEU A 101 -62.76 16.56 -38.83
C LEU A 101 -63.32 15.19 -39.28
N ASP A 102 -62.53 14.31 -39.92
CA ASP A 102 -62.96 12.95 -40.22
C ASP A 102 -63.18 12.17 -38.90
N PRO A 103 -64.42 11.72 -38.61
CA PRO A 103 -64.73 11.00 -37.37
C PRO A 103 -63.88 9.74 -37.18
N THR A 104 -63.47 9.06 -38.26
CA THR A 104 -62.69 7.82 -38.20
C THR A 104 -61.23 8.08 -37.81
N VAL A 105 -60.62 9.14 -38.34
CA VAL A 105 -59.27 9.59 -37.99
C VAL A 105 -59.24 10.05 -36.53
N ARG A 106 -60.24 10.83 -36.11
CA ARG A 106 -60.37 11.29 -34.71
C ARG A 106 -60.53 10.14 -33.73
N ASP A 107 -61.32 9.12 -34.07
CA ASP A 107 -61.50 7.97 -33.19
C ASP A 107 -60.25 7.08 -33.10
N ARG A 108 -59.46 6.98 -34.17
CA ARG A 108 -58.13 6.35 -34.13
C ARG A 108 -57.19 7.11 -33.20
N ILE A 109 -57.08 8.43 -33.36
CA ILE A 109 -56.24 9.29 -32.51
C ILE A 109 -56.65 9.18 -31.04
N ARG A 110 -57.95 9.19 -30.74
CA ARG A 110 -58.46 8.98 -29.37
C ARG A 110 -58.04 7.64 -28.80
N LYS A 111 -58.16 6.56 -29.57
CA LYS A 111 -57.72 5.21 -29.14
C LYS A 111 -56.23 5.14 -28.86
N GLU A 112 -55.41 5.77 -29.70
CA GLU A 112 -53.95 5.86 -29.50
C GLU A 112 -53.62 6.67 -28.24
N TRP A 113 -54.25 7.83 -28.06
CA TRP A 113 -54.10 8.65 -26.86
C TRP A 113 -54.54 7.94 -25.59
N ASP A 114 -55.65 7.19 -25.62
CA ASP A 114 -56.12 6.42 -24.48
C ASP A 114 -55.21 5.20 -24.19
N ALA A 115 -54.53 4.66 -25.20
CA ALA A 115 -53.50 3.64 -25.00
C ALA A 115 -52.22 4.24 -24.39
N GLU A 116 -51.76 5.38 -24.91
CA GLU A 116 -50.60 6.12 -24.40
C GLU A 116 -50.83 6.59 -22.96
N ARG A 117 -52.01 7.13 -22.65
CA ARG A 117 -52.39 7.54 -21.29
C ARG A 117 -52.30 6.37 -20.31
N ARG A 118 -52.81 5.19 -20.70
CA ARG A 118 -52.70 3.97 -19.88
C ARG A 118 -51.26 3.51 -19.68
N GLN A 119 -50.42 3.62 -20.71
CA GLN A 119 -48.99 3.31 -20.58
C GLN A 119 -48.28 4.28 -19.65
N HIS A 120 -48.59 5.58 -19.75
CA HIS A 120 -48.05 6.61 -18.88
C HIS A 120 -48.46 6.40 -17.42
N GLU A 121 -49.75 6.15 -17.16
CA GLU A 121 -50.27 5.82 -15.82
C GLU A 121 -49.60 4.57 -15.23
N ALA A 122 -49.39 3.53 -16.05
CA ALA A 122 -48.69 2.32 -15.62
C ALA A 122 -47.21 2.58 -15.31
N LEU A 123 -46.53 3.41 -16.10
CA LEU A 123 -45.14 3.81 -15.88
C LEU A 123 -45.01 4.66 -14.60
N GLU A 124 -45.89 5.63 -14.39
CA GLU A 124 -45.92 6.41 -13.16
C GLU A 124 -46.13 5.52 -11.93
N THR A 125 -47.06 4.56 -12.01
CA THR A 125 -47.32 3.63 -10.92
C THR A 125 -46.06 2.80 -10.61
N ARG A 126 -45.35 2.32 -11.64
CA ARG A 126 -44.08 1.60 -11.49
C ARG A 126 -43.00 2.48 -10.87
N ASN A 127 -42.84 3.71 -11.35
CA ASN A 127 -41.84 4.65 -10.84
C ASN A 127 -42.11 5.00 -9.37
N ARG A 128 -43.37 5.26 -9.00
CA ARG A 128 -43.77 5.50 -7.59
C ARG A 128 -43.47 4.28 -6.71
N ALA A 129 -43.79 3.07 -7.18
CA ALA A 129 -43.49 1.84 -6.45
C ALA A 129 -41.97 1.66 -6.25
N GLN A 130 -41.17 2.00 -7.26
CA GLN A 130 -39.72 1.91 -7.20
C GLN A 130 -39.12 2.97 -6.25
N GLU A 131 -39.66 4.19 -6.26
CA GLU A 131 -39.25 5.25 -5.34
C GLU A 131 -39.54 4.87 -3.87
N ILE A 132 -40.72 4.30 -3.60
CA ILE A 132 -41.05 3.77 -2.25
C ILE A 132 -40.05 2.69 -1.84
N LYS A 133 -39.73 1.76 -2.75
CA LYS A 133 -38.75 0.71 -2.49
C LYS A 133 -37.36 1.29 -2.18
N TRP A 134 -36.88 2.24 -2.98
CA TRP A 134 -35.58 2.88 -2.75
C TRP A 134 -35.52 3.63 -1.44
N LYS A 135 -36.57 4.38 -1.07
CA LYS A 135 -36.62 5.07 0.23
C LYS A 135 -36.55 4.09 1.40
N ALA A 136 -37.22 2.95 1.29
CA ALA A 136 -37.14 1.90 2.31
C ALA A 136 -35.73 1.27 2.38
N GLU A 137 -35.09 1.01 1.24
CA GLU A 137 -33.72 0.51 1.18
C GLU A 137 -32.70 1.52 1.75
N GLU A 138 -32.85 2.80 1.44
CA GLU A 138 -31.99 3.88 1.95
C GLU A 138 -32.10 4.01 3.48
N GLN A 139 -33.32 3.95 4.02
CA GLN A 139 -33.55 3.94 5.47
C GLN A 139 -32.90 2.70 6.12
N ALA A 140 -33.12 1.51 5.55
CA ALA A 140 -32.52 0.28 6.06
C ALA A 140 -30.98 0.31 6.02
N HIS A 141 -30.40 0.85 4.95
CA HIS A 141 -28.96 1.02 4.82
C HIS A 141 -28.42 2.05 5.83
N GLY A 142 -29.13 3.15 6.05
CA GLY A 142 -28.79 4.15 7.05
C GLY A 142 -28.79 3.59 8.47
N GLU A 143 -29.79 2.77 8.82
CA GLU A 143 -29.84 2.07 10.12
C GLU A 143 -28.71 1.05 10.29
N LEU A 144 -28.39 0.29 9.24
CA LEU A 144 -27.29 -0.67 9.26
C LEU A 144 -25.94 0.04 9.46
N THR A 145 -25.72 1.16 8.77
CA THR A 145 -24.50 1.96 8.90
C THR A 145 -24.33 2.48 10.33
N LYS A 146 -25.40 3.00 10.94
CA LYS A 146 -25.38 3.43 12.35
C LYS A 146 -25.05 2.28 13.30
N ARG A 147 -25.59 1.09 13.06
CA ARG A 147 -25.29 -0.11 13.86
C ARG A 147 -23.81 -0.48 13.75
N TRP A 148 -23.24 -0.52 12.55
CA TRP A 148 -21.82 -0.80 12.35
C TRP A 148 -20.90 0.27 12.96
N GLU A 149 -21.29 1.54 12.90
CA GLU A 149 -20.54 2.61 13.55
C GLU A 149 -20.52 2.42 15.08
N GLN A 150 -21.66 2.03 15.66
CA GLN A 150 -21.75 1.72 17.08
C GLN A 150 -20.91 0.49 17.45
N GLU A 151 -21.02 -0.61 16.71
CA GLU A 151 -20.22 -1.82 16.92
C GLU A 151 -18.72 -1.53 16.84
N ARG A 152 -18.28 -0.67 15.89
CA ARG A 152 -16.89 -0.23 15.79
C ARG A 152 -16.44 0.54 17.04
N LYS A 153 -17.26 1.47 17.52
CA LYS A 153 -16.95 2.26 18.73
C LYS A 153 -16.85 1.37 19.96
N ASP A 154 -17.80 0.44 20.10
CA ASP A 154 -17.83 -0.52 21.21
C ASP A 154 -16.61 -1.45 21.15
N HIS A 155 -16.25 -1.93 19.95
CA HIS A 155 -15.05 -2.75 19.74
C HIS A 155 -13.75 -2.00 20.04
N GLU A 156 -13.64 -0.74 19.63
CA GLU A 156 -12.48 0.10 19.92
C GLU A 156 -12.34 0.36 21.43
N GLN A 157 -13.44 0.64 22.13
CA GLN A 157 -13.45 0.78 23.59
C GLN A 157 -13.02 -0.51 24.28
N TYR A 158 -13.56 -1.65 23.83
CA TYR A 158 -13.20 -2.96 24.35
C TYR A 158 -11.70 -3.27 24.18
N ILE A 159 -11.11 -2.96 23.03
CA ILE A 159 -9.66 -3.10 22.80
C ILE A 159 -8.89 -2.20 23.77
N LYS A 160 -9.24 -0.92 23.90
CA LYS A 160 -8.56 0.02 24.81
C LYS A 160 -8.60 -0.44 26.26
N GLU A 161 -9.76 -0.91 26.73
CA GLU A 161 -9.91 -1.44 28.09
C GLU A 161 -9.10 -2.72 28.30
N ARG A 162 -9.11 -3.61 27.31
CA ARG A 162 -8.28 -4.81 27.34
C ARG A 162 -6.80 -4.42 27.45
N ASP A 163 -6.28 -3.60 26.56
CA ASP A 163 -4.88 -3.17 26.53
C ASP A 163 -4.46 -2.51 27.83
N LYS A 164 -5.32 -1.66 28.40
CA LYS A 164 -5.09 -1.05 29.72
C LYS A 164 -4.95 -2.10 30.82
N ARG A 165 -5.84 -3.09 30.88
CA ARG A 165 -5.74 -4.20 31.84
C ARG A 165 -4.45 -5.00 31.64
N GLU A 166 -4.08 -5.29 30.38
CA GLU A 166 -2.84 -6.01 30.10
C GLU A 166 -1.61 -5.22 30.56
N GLN A 167 -1.59 -3.91 30.35
CA GLN A 167 -0.51 -3.02 30.77
C GLN A 167 -0.40 -2.97 32.31
N GLU A 168 -1.52 -2.78 33.02
CA GLU A 168 -1.54 -2.80 34.48
C GLU A 168 -1.07 -4.14 35.07
N GLU A 169 -1.43 -5.27 34.44
CA GLU A 169 -0.92 -6.59 34.83
C GLU A 169 0.59 -6.71 34.64
N ARG A 170 1.13 -6.19 33.53
CA ARG A 170 2.57 -6.21 33.25
C ARG A 170 3.35 -5.37 34.25
N GLU A 171 2.86 -4.17 34.55
CA GLU A 171 3.47 -3.28 35.55
C GLU A 171 3.50 -3.93 36.93
N LYS A 172 2.42 -4.63 37.32
CA LYS A 172 2.36 -5.40 38.58
C LYS A 172 3.34 -6.57 38.61
N LEU A 173 3.56 -7.23 37.48
CA LEU A 173 4.46 -8.38 37.40
C LEU A 173 5.94 -7.97 37.41
N ASN A 174 6.25 -6.70 37.15
CA ASN A 174 7.62 -6.18 37.13
C ASN A 174 8.56 -7.12 36.35
N MET A 175 8.18 -7.41 35.10
CA MET A 175 8.99 -8.25 34.21
C MET A 175 10.20 -7.45 33.73
N PHE A 176 11.38 -8.04 33.86
CA PHE A 176 12.63 -7.42 33.42
C PHE A 176 13.58 -8.48 32.86
N TRP A 177 14.52 -8.04 32.05
CA TRP A 177 15.53 -8.90 31.46
C TRP A 177 16.65 -9.22 32.46
N VAL A 178 17.03 -10.49 32.51
CA VAL A 178 18.16 -11.00 33.30
C VAL A 178 19.08 -11.83 32.42
N ASP A 179 20.28 -12.09 32.92
CA ASP A 179 21.27 -12.94 32.25
C ASP A 179 21.59 -12.43 30.83
N VAL A 180 21.77 -11.11 30.68
CA VAL A 180 22.09 -10.49 29.39
C VAL A 180 23.47 -10.96 28.94
N GLN A 181 23.52 -11.62 27.79
CA GLN A 181 24.73 -12.19 27.21
C GLN A 181 24.93 -11.62 25.80
N GLY A 182 26.09 -11.01 25.58
CA GLY A 182 26.56 -10.67 24.23
C GLY A 182 27.25 -11.88 23.61
N HIS A 183 26.95 -12.16 22.34
CA HIS A 183 27.50 -13.27 21.58
C HIS A 183 28.54 -12.75 20.57
N GLU A 184 28.89 -13.59 19.59
CA GLU A 184 29.82 -13.22 18.55
C GLU A 184 29.31 -12.04 17.70
N CYS A 185 30.26 -11.28 17.15
CA CYS A 185 29.94 -10.24 16.19
C CYS A 185 29.47 -10.88 14.88
N THR A 186 28.29 -10.49 14.39
CA THR A 186 27.72 -11.07 13.17
C THR A 186 28.15 -10.34 11.91
N THR A 187 28.35 -9.02 11.98
CA THR A 187 28.77 -8.17 10.87
C THR A 187 29.42 -6.88 11.41
N TYR A 188 29.85 -5.97 10.54
CA TYR A 188 30.48 -4.71 10.92
C TYR A 188 29.64 -3.93 11.95
N GLY A 189 30.27 -3.62 13.08
CA GLY A 189 29.67 -2.87 14.19
C GLY A 189 28.47 -3.56 14.85
N THR A 190 28.24 -4.85 14.59
CA THR A 190 26.99 -5.52 14.99
C THR A 190 27.24 -6.79 15.82
N ARG A 191 26.61 -6.83 16.98
CA ARG A 191 26.63 -7.96 17.92
C ARG A 191 25.21 -8.47 18.19
N THR A 192 25.08 -9.78 18.40
CA THR A 192 23.83 -10.37 18.89
C THR A 192 23.83 -10.47 20.40
N TYR A 193 22.66 -10.27 21.01
CA TYR A 193 22.46 -10.42 22.44
C TYR A 193 21.32 -11.40 22.69
N SER A 194 21.38 -12.10 23.82
CA SER A 194 20.24 -12.80 24.37
C SER A 194 20.08 -12.53 25.85
N ALA A 195 18.87 -12.68 26.35
CA ALA A 195 18.52 -12.45 27.75
C ALA A 195 17.23 -13.19 28.07
N ARG A 196 17.09 -13.62 29.32
CA ARG A 196 15.89 -14.29 29.80
C ARG A 196 14.95 -13.28 30.45
N LEU A 197 13.65 -13.40 30.21
CA LEU A 197 12.66 -12.55 30.89
C LEU A 197 12.34 -13.13 32.28
N ALA A 198 12.65 -12.37 33.32
CA ALA A 198 12.34 -12.73 34.71
C ALA A 198 10.91 -12.36 35.09
N ASN A 199 10.44 -12.92 36.21
CA ASN A 199 9.11 -12.68 36.80
C ASN A 199 7.91 -13.01 35.88
N VAL A 200 8.11 -13.86 34.88
CA VAL A 200 7.02 -14.39 34.06
C VAL A 200 6.34 -15.54 34.81
N PRO A 201 5.06 -15.41 35.22
CA PRO A 201 4.37 -16.50 35.90
C PRO A 201 4.32 -17.78 35.03
N PRO A 202 4.46 -18.99 35.60
CA PRO A 202 4.49 -20.24 34.82
C PRO A 202 3.26 -20.46 33.94
N ASN A 203 2.08 -20.01 34.40
CA ASN A 203 0.80 -20.15 33.69
C ASN A 203 0.39 -18.87 32.94
N TYR A 204 1.31 -17.92 32.75
CA TYR A 204 1.03 -16.71 32.00
C TYR A 204 0.86 -17.08 30.52
N GLN A 205 -0.31 -16.86 29.94
CA GLN A 205 -0.58 -17.30 28.55
C GLN A 205 0.13 -16.44 27.52
N ARG A 206 0.45 -15.18 27.86
CA ARG A 206 0.98 -14.17 26.93
C ARG A 206 2.50 -13.98 27.04
N ARG A 207 3.26 -15.06 27.26
CA ARG A 207 4.71 -14.99 27.53
C ARG A 207 5.46 -14.37 26.35
N VAL A 208 5.12 -14.81 25.15
CA VAL A 208 5.75 -14.34 23.89
C VAL A 208 5.44 -12.86 23.64
N GLU A 209 4.20 -12.44 23.88
CA GLU A 209 3.79 -11.04 23.75
C GLU A 209 4.52 -10.16 24.78
N ALA A 210 4.66 -10.63 26.02
CA ALA A 210 5.45 -9.91 27.03
C ALA A 210 6.92 -9.77 26.60
N CYS A 211 7.55 -10.84 26.08
CA CYS A 211 8.89 -10.77 25.51
C CYS A 211 8.99 -9.71 24.40
N ARG A 212 8.08 -9.73 23.41
CA ARG A 212 8.09 -8.80 22.26
C ARG A 212 7.79 -7.35 22.59
N THR A 213 7.38 -7.05 23.82
CA THR A 213 6.98 -5.70 24.22
C THR A 213 7.79 -5.16 25.40
N THR A 214 8.66 -5.98 26.00
CA THR A 214 9.54 -5.56 27.09
C THR A 214 10.86 -5.07 26.52
N PRO A 215 11.19 -3.78 26.62
CA PRO A 215 12.46 -3.25 26.12
C PRO A 215 13.65 -3.69 26.99
N LEU A 216 14.81 -3.88 26.35
CA LEU A 216 16.11 -4.05 26.99
C LEU A 216 16.98 -2.83 26.64
N VAL A 217 17.64 -2.25 27.64
CA VAL A 217 18.60 -1.16 27.42
C VAL A 217 20.00 -1.74 27.24
N ILE A 218 20.60 -1.52 26.06
CA ILE A 218 21.98 -1.90 25.73
C ILE A 218 22.68 -0.63 25.28
N HIS A 219 23.81 -0.29 25.92
CA HIS A 219 24.56 0.94 25.62
C HIS A 219 23.69 2.20 25.65
N ASP A 220 22.86 2.34 26.68
CA ASP A 220 21.91 3.46 26.89
C ASP A 220 20.82 3.63 25.82
N ILE A 221 20.66 2.65 24.93
CA ILE A 221 19.62 2.63 23.89
C ILE A 221 18.64 1.49 24.19
N SER A 222 17.35 1.78 24.08
CA SER A 222 16.26 0.81 24.30
C SER A 222 15.96 0.01 23.03
N TYR A 223 16.03 -1.32 23.13
CA TYR A 223 15.73 -2.25 22.03
C TYR A 223 14.61 -3.23 22.39
N ILE A 224 13.74 -3.51 21.42
CA ILE A 224 12.77 -4.60 21.48
C ILE A 224 13.40 -5.86 20.87
N PRO A 225 13.22 -7.06 21.46
CA PRO A 225 13.78 -8.29 20.89
C PRO A 225 13.21 -8.57 19.50
N ILE A 226 14.09 -9.01 18.59
CA ILE A 226 13.75 -9.41 17.22
C ILE A 226 13.03 -10.76 17.25
N THR A 227 13.52 -11.67 18.10
CA THR A 227 12.93 -13.00 18.28
C THR A 227 12.75 -13.32 19.75
N CYS A 228 11.76 -14.15 20.03
CA CYS A 228 11.37 -14.57 21.37
C CYS A 228 11.17 -16.08 21.36
N GLU A 229 11.93 -16.80 22.17
CA GLU A 229 11.89 -18.26 22.28
C GLU A 229 11.34 -18.68 23.64
N ASP A 230 10.14 -19.26 23.65
CA ASP A 230 9.59 -19.88 24.87
C ASP A 230 10.22 -21.27 25.08
N LYS A 231 11.03 -21.40 26.14
CA LYS A 231 11.68 -22.66 26.54
C LYS A 231 10.90 -23.39 27.65
N GLY A 232 9.62 -23.08 27.83
CA GLY A 232 8.75 -23.71 28.82
C GLY A 232 9.18 -23.33 30.25
N SER A 233 9.57 -24.34 31.02
CA SER A 233 10.04 -24.17 32.41
C SER A 233 11.31 -23.34 32.53
N SER A 234 12.15 -23.30 31.49
CA SER A 234 13.39 -22.51 31.46
C SER A 234 13.16 -21.02 31.21
N GLY A 235 11.90 -20.58 31.06
CA GLY A 235 11.55 -19.19 30.81
C GLY A 235 11.41 -18.87 29.33
N ILE A 236 11.32 -17.57 29.03
CA ILE A 236 11.34 -17.04 27.67
C ILE A 236 12.62 -16.25 27.44
N ILE A 237 13.26 -16.47 26.30
CA ILE A 237 14.52 -15.84 25.91
C ILE A 237 14.24 -14.86 24.77
N GLY A 238 14.62 -13.60 24.95
CA GLY A 238 14.65 -12.60 23.89
C GLY A 238 16.01 -12.60 23.19
N HIS A 239 16.03 -12.24 21.92
CA HIS A 239 17.25 -12.04 21.14
C HIS A 239 17.25 -10.69 20.42
N TRP A 240 18.39 -10.02 20.41
CA TRP A 240 18.60 -8.72 19.78
C TRP A 240 19.78 -8.77 18.81
N ARG A 241 19.76 -7.86 17.85
CA ARG A 241 20.90 -7.52 17.01
C ARG A 241 21.16 -6.02 17.19
N VAL A 242 22.27 -5.68 17.81
CA VAL A 242 22.64 -4.31 18.16
C VAL A 242 23.78 -3.89 17.25
N SER A 243 23.62 -2.77 16.54
CA SER A 243 24.60 -2.25 15.59
C SER A 243 25.24 -0.93 16.05
N GLN A 244 24.94 -0.49 17.27
CA GLN A 244 25.40 0.76 17.84
C GLN A 244 26.33 0.52 19.02
N ASN A 245 27.43 1.26 19.07
CA ASN A 245 28.40 1.25 20.17
C ASN A 245 28.99 -0.15 20.46
N GLU A 246 29.25 -0.94 19.41
CA GLU A 246 29.94 -2.24 19.50
C GLU A 246 31.39 -2.15 19.00
N PRO A 247 32.31 -1.51 19.75
CA PRO A 247 33.67 -1.25 19.27
C PRO A 247 34.46 -2.53 18.93
N ASP A 248 34.20 -3.62 19.64
CA ASP A 248 34.83 -4.93 19.39
C ASP A 248 34.42 -5.53 18.04
N CYS A 249 33.30 -5.08 17.47
CA CYS A 249 32.78 -5.58 16.19
C CYS A 249 33.15 -4.67 15.01
N VAL A 250 34.02 -3.67 15.22
CA VAL A 250 34.43 -2.72 14.18
C VAL A 250 35.74 -3.19 13.53
N SER A 251 35.63 -3.91 12.42
CA SER A 251 36.76 -4.12 11.51
C SER A 251 37.10 -2.84 10.76
N PHE A 252 38.31 -2.74 10.21
CA PHE A 252 38.68 -1.61 9.37
C PHE A 252 39.66 -2.02 8.29
N TRP A 253 39.76 -1.20 7.25
CA TRP A 253 40.69 -1.39 6.16
C TRP A 253 42.00 -0.70 6.48
N ASP A 254 43.07 -1.48 6.54
CA ASP A 254 44.43 -1.02 6.74
C ASP A 254 45.09 -0.74 5.37
N SER A 255 46.42 -0.81 5.31
CA SER A 255 47.29 -0.63 4.13
C SER A 255 46.61 -1.03 2.81
N TYR A 256 46.72 -0.13 1.84
CA TYR A 256 46.23 -0.37 0.49
C TYR A 256 47.36 -0.65 -0.49
N LYS A 257 47.03 -1.39 -1.55
CA LYS A 257 47.90 -1.71 -2.67
C LYS A 257 47.20 -1.33 -3.96
N ASP A 258 47.88 -0.51 -4.75
CA ASP A 258 47.48 -0.21 -6.12
C ASP A 258 47.97 -1.33 -7.05
N GLN A 259 47.03 -2.00 -7.72
CA GLN A 259 47.31 -3.08 -8.66
C GLN A 259 47.41 -2.56 -10.11
N GLY A 260 47.27 -1.25 -10.32
CA GLY A 260 47.29 -0.60 -11.62
C GLY A 260 45.97 -0.75 -12.40
N CYS A 261 46.02 -0.46 -13.70
CA CYS A 261 44.86 -0.54 -14.58
C CYS A 261 44.35 -1.98 -14.73
N THR A 262 43.03 -2.18 -14.70
CA THR A 262 42.42 -3.52 -14.87
C THR A 262 42.75 -4.11 -16.25
N SER A 263 42.77 -3.25 -17.26
CA SER A 263 43.31 -3.53 -18.61
C SER A 263 43.63 -2.22 -19.33
N LYS A 264 44.36 -2.28 -20.45
CA LYS A 264 44.76 -1.10 -21.24
C LYS A 264 43.51 -0.44 -21.87
N GLY A 265 43.25 0.83 -21.55
CA GLY A 265 42.09 1.58 -22.06
C GLY A 265 40.79 1.29 -21.30
N SER A 266 40.86 0.61 -20.15
CA SER A 266 39.70 0.29 -19.31
C SER A 266 39.12 1.51 -18.60
N ARG A 267 39.93 2.56 -18.42
CA ARG A 267 39.63 3.68 -17.53
C ARG A 267 39.31 3.25 -16.10
N GLN A 268 39.84 2.11 -15.68
CA GLN A 268 39.61 1.52 -14.37
C GLN A 268 40.92 1.07 -13.74
N ARG A 269 41.11 1.43 -12.47
CA ARG A 269 42.24 1.02 -11.64
C ARG A 269 41.77 0.11 -10.51
N ARG A 270 42.51 -0.96 -10.25
CA ARG A 270 42.20 -1.95 -9.22
C ARG A 270 42.97 -1.62 -7.94
N ILE A 271 42.25 -1.47 -6.83
CA ILE A 271 42.79 -1.18 -5.51
C ILE A 271 42.44 -2.32 -4.57
N GLU A 272 43.38 -2.72 -3.71
CA GLU A 272 43.18 -3.73 -2.68
C GLU A 272 43.53 -3.17 -1.30
N HIS A 273 42.75 -3.49 -0.27
CA HIS A 273 43.06 -3.15 1.11
C HIS A 273 43.02 -4.39 1.99
N HIS A 274 43.88 -4.44 3.00
CA HIS A 274 43.89 -5.49 4.01
C HIS A 274 42.83 -5.23 5.08
N LEU A 275 41.95 -6.19 5.35
CA LEU A 275 40.96 -6.10 6.42
C LEU A 275 41.58 -6.53 7.75
N VAL A 276 41.48 -5.69 8.77
CA VAL A 276 42.00 -5.94 10.11
C VAL A 276 40.90 -5.85 11.18
N ASN A 277 41.24 -6.29 12.39
CA ASN A 277 40.32 -6.39 13.52
C ASN A 277 39.07 -7.23 13.22
N LEU A 278 39.24 -8.33 12.47
CA LEU A 278 38.18 -9.28 12.23
C LEU A 278 37.90 -10.09 13.51
N PRO A 279 36.67 -10.06 14.05
CA PRO A 279 36.33 -10.81 15.25
C PRO A 279 36.56 -12.32 15.09
N ALA A 280 37.04 -12.96 16.15
CA ALA A 280 37.25 -14.41 16.16
C ALA A 280 35.92 -15.15 15.91
N GLY A 281 35.91 -16.07 14.96
CA GLY A 281 34.71 -16.84 14.58
C GLY A 281 33.73 -16.11 13.65
N GLY A 282 33.94 -14.82 13.37
CA GLY A 282 33.10 -14.06 12.43
C GLY A 282 33.28 -14.51 10.98
N ASP A 283 32.23 -14.34 10.16
CA ASP A 283 32.31 -14.59 8.73
C ASP A 283 33.07 -13.45 8.04
N TRP A 284 34.32 -13.71 7.64
CA TRP A 284 35.16 -12.72 6.99
C TRP A 284 34.53 -12.10 5.73
N ARG A 285 33.64 -12.81 5.02
CA ARG A 285 32.96 -12.26 3.83
C ARG A 285 31.96 -11.20 4.22
N GLU A 286 31.12 -11.50 5.20
CA GLU A 286 30.12 -10.58 5.76
C GLU A 286 30.80 -9.29 6.26
N PHE A 287 31.92 -9.42 6.99
CA PHE A 287 32.68 -8.25 7.43
C PHE A 287 33.32 -7.49 6.26
N ALA A 288 33.88 -8.16 5.26
CA ALA A 288 34.46 -7.49 4.09
C ALA A 288 33.40 -6.73 3.27
N GLU A 289 32.18 -7.24 3.17
CA GLU A 289 31.06 -6.60 2.46
C GLU A 289 30.43 -5.45 3.25
N ALA A 290 30.56 -5.45 4.59
CA ALA A 290 29.93 -4.45 5.46
C ALA A 290 30.89 -3.40 6.04
N THR A 291 32.21 -3.58 5.91
CA THR A 291 33.19 -2.62 6.46
C THR A 291 33.35 -1.43 5.51
N PRO A 292 33.01 -0.20 5.93
CA PRO A 292 33.13 0.96 5.07
C PRO A 292 34.61 1.39 4.90
N VAL A 293 34.92 1.99 3.75
CA VAL A 293 36.23 2.60 3.48
C VAL A 293 36.09 3.92 2.75
N ILE A 294 37.01 4.84 3.03
CA ILE A 294 37.17 6.09 2.28
C ILE A 294 38.60 6.16 1.75
N PHE A 295 38.75 6.20 0.43
CA PHE A 295 40.04 6.41 -0.23
C PHE A 295 39.84 7.09 -1.59
N HIS A 296 40.82 7.87 -2.05
CA HIS A 296 40.69 8.75 -3.24
C HIS A 296 39.47 9.70 -3.20
N GLY A 297 39.00 10.08 -2.01
CA GLY A 297 37.80 10.92 -1.85
C GLY A 297 36.47 10.20 -2.16
N LEU A 298 36.50 8.88 -2.37
CA LEU A 298 35.33 8.04 -2.62
C LEU A 298 34.96 7.28 -1.35
N TYR A 299 33.66 7.20 -1.05
CA TYR A 299 33.12 6.39 0.04
C TYR A 299 32.56 5.07 -0.52
N PHE A 300 32.96 3.96 0.09
CA PHE A 300 32.41 2.65 -0.20
C PHE A 300 31.82 2.06 1.09
N PRO A 301 30.58 1.53 1.08
CA PRO A 301 30.00 0.88 2.25
C PRO A 301 30.64 -0.48 2.59
N GLY A 302 31.44 -1.03 1.67
CA GLY A 302 32.01 -2.36 1.72
C GLY A 302 32.95 -2.62 0.55
N ALA A 303 33.63 -3.77 0.56
CA ALA A 303 34.39 -4.25 -0.58
C ALA A 303 33.48 -4.66 -1.75
N GLN A 304 33.87 -4.37 -2.99
CA GLN A 304 33.13 -4.85 -4.18
C GLN A 304 33.39 -6.34 -4.43
N ALA A 305 34.59 -6.80 -4.10
CA ALA A 305 34.97 -8.20 -4.03
C ALA A 305 35.93 -8.41 -2.86
N ALA A 306 35.94 -9.61 -2.29
CA ALA A 306 36.85 -9.94 -1.19
C ALA A 306 37.44 -11.33 -1.36
N PHE A 307 38.69 -11.50 -0.90
CA PHE A 307 39.36 -12.79 -0.92
C PHE A 307 40.18 -13.00 0.36
N LYS A 308 40.42 -14.27 0.68
CA LYS A 308 41.24 -14.69 1.82
C LYS A 308 42.50 -15.39 1.30
N THR A 309 43.66 -14.91 1.73
CA THR A 309 44.95 -15.50 1.39
C THR A 309 45.16 -16.83 2.12
N TRP A 310 46.16 -17.61 1.70
CA TRP A 310 46.51 -18.87 2.34
C TRP A 310 46.97 -18.69 3.81
N LEU A 311 47.50 -17.51 4.17
CA LEU A 311 47.85 -17.14 5.55
C LEU A 311 46.65 -16.70 6.39
N GLY A 312 45.46 -16.66 5.80
CA GLY A 312 44.23 -16.26 6.48
C GLY A 312 43.96 -14.76 6.52
N ALA A 313 44.87 -13.92 5.99
CA ALA A 313 44.64 -12.49 5.82
C ALA A 313 43.55 -12.24 4.77
N VAL A 314 42.66 -11.29 5.04
CA VAL A 314 41.49 -10.98 4.22
C VAL A 314 41.72 -9.65 3.51
N TYR A 315 41.41 -9.61 2.22
CA TYR A 315 41.57 -8.42 1.39
C TYR A 315 40.26 -8.07 0.71
N GLY A 316 39.95 -6.78 0.69
CA GLY A 316 38.88 -6.19 -0.11
C GLY A 316 39.47 -5.64 -1.40
N GLN A 317 38.67 -5.62 -2.45
CA GLN A 317 39.06 -5.16 -3.77
C GLN A 317 37.99 -4.21 -4.32
N TRP A 318 38.46 -3.15 -4.98
CA TRP A 318 37.64 -2.14 -5.63
C TRP A 318 38.22 -1.81 -7.01
N GLU A 319 37.33 -1.53 -7.95
CA GLU A 319 37.66 -0.94 -9.24
C GLU A 319 37.15 0.50 -9.26
N ILE A 320 38.07 1.45 -9.37
CA ILE A 320 37.77 2.89 -9.41
C ILE A 320 38.03 3.46 -10.79
N SER A 321 37.27 4.47 -11.19
CA SER A 321 37.51 5.16 -12.46
C SER A 321 38.81 5.96 -12.41
N ASP A 322 39.65 5.76 -13.41
CA ASP A 322 40.92 6.48 -13.59
C ASP A 322 41.13 6.77 -15.07
N GLY A 323 41.29 8.04 -15.44
CA GLY A 323 41.49 8.47 -16.83
C GLY A 323 42.90 8.22 -17.38
N GLU A 324 43.86 7.86 -16.52
CA GLU A 324 45.19 7.41 -16.95
C GLU A 324 45.20 5.95 -17.39
N CYS A 325 44.13 5.22 -17.07
CA CYS A 325 43.78 3.93 -17.63
C CYS A 325 42.85 4.09 -18.85
#